data_AF-A0A5J4NDX9-F1
#
_entry.id   AF-A0A5J4NDX9-F1
#
_cell.length_a   1.000
_cell.length_b   1.000
_cell.length_c   1.000
_cell.angle_alpha   90.00
_cell.angle_beta   90.00
_cell.angle_gamma   90.00
#
_symmetry.space_group_name_H-M   'P 1'
#
loop_
_entity.id
_entity.type
_entity.pdbx_description
1 polymer ?
#
loop_
_entity_poly.entity_id
_entity_poly.type
_entity_poly.pdbx_seq_one_letter_code
_entity_poly.pdbx_strand_id
1 'polypeptide(L)'
;RVGSSQHIYCLPQGAASSDREEVERICRARRIPCNSIRLIDVGGHTDLLSTDHSSVPVRIRPPSGKSSYTRYGSTMVSCSYVVKSGGKVERNLTVRILPEHPNGTLNGNDTGHQTVLVGQDRPFMCDLVPLDAADRLDGKWTANVYGPVADLVVVDVSNGRARVMPRDPPGFYQSVGQLQVHCVFTTPNGTILYDFNRTVTIRGDISMIISRLDFRDSAFSPVWWIPLMIVWFLLLLGTAVTIGQLCSSRRDWVYSRWDVQNMLQMVDNTPLVYWTPSKPIPKMPSIPPDLLDTISLDRAMFSPETFQQLQSTVRLYHHYARLVSLWHELWLANDRQGLVSSSELLIDYIQTHMGRDAGK
;
A
#
# COMPACT_ATOMS: atom_id res chain seq x y z
N ARG A 1 19.73 10.12 -6.23
CA ARG A 1 18.25 10.03 -6.13
C ARG A 1 17.75 11.17 -5.27
N VAL A 2 16.53 11.66 -5.50
CA VAL A 2 15.83 12.55 -4.57
C VAL A 2 15.74 11.87 -3.20
N GLY A 3 15.89 12.64 -2.13
CA GLY A 3 16.00 12.14 -0.74
C GLY A 3 17.40 11.68 -0.33
N SER A 4 18.30 11.41 -1.28
CA SER A 4 19.67 10.99 -0.96
C SER A 4 20.56 12.17 -0.53
N SER A 5 21.51 11.90 0.37
CA SER A 5 22.58 12.81 0.79
C SER A 5 23.94 12.48 0.15
N GLN A 6 23.96 11.58 -0.84
CA GLN A 6 25.19 11.06 -1.44
C GLN A 6 26.05 12.17 -2.07
N HIS A 7 27.36 12.09 -1.81
CA HIS A 7 28.36 12.94 -2.43
C HIS A 7 28.93 12.27 -3.69
N ILE A 8 29.23 13.07 -4.69
CA ILE A 8 29.87 12.61 -5.93
C ILE A 8 31.20 13.34 -6.08
N TYR A 9 32.26 12.58 -6.31
CA TYR A 9 33.61 13.07 -6.48
C TYR A 9 34.05 12.86 -7.91
N CYS A 10 34.77 13.83 -8.44
CA CYS A 10 35.29 13.74 -9.79
C CYS A 10 36.69 13.13 -9.76
N LEU A 11 36.92 12.17 -10.66
CA LEU A 11 38.22 11.52 -10.81
C LEU A 11 39.01 12.20 -11.93
N PRO A 12 40.35 12.29 -11.81
CA PRO A 12 41.22 12.90 -12.84
C PRO A 12 41.16 12.24 -14.23
N GLN A 13 40.52 11.07 -14.32
CA GLN A 13 40.34 10.27 -15.53
C GLN A 13 39.01 10.55 -16.25
N GLY A 14 38.22 11.53 -15.79
CA GLY A 14 36.90 11.82 -16.35
C GLY A 14 35.82 10.82 -15.92
N ALA A 15 36.07 10.09 -14.83
CA ALA A 15 35.11 9.25 -14.14
C ALA A 15 34.58 9.95 -12.89
N ALA A 16 33.55 9.38 -12.28
CA ALA A 16 33.05 9.81 -10.98
C ALA A 16 33.05 8.63 -10.01
N SER A 17 33.23 8.90 -8.73
CA SER A 17 33.02 7.94 -7.66
C SER A 17 32.24 8.59 -6.53
N SER A 18 31.44 7.82 -5.81
CA SER A 18 30.84 8.27 -4.55
C SER A 18 31.66 7.88 -3.33
N ASP A 19 32.73 7.10 -3.51
CA ASP A 19 33.64 6.72 -2.46
C ASP A 19 34.81 7.71 -2.38
N ARG A 20 34.89 8.39 -1.22
CA ARG A 20 35.94 9.36 -0.95
C ARG A 20 37.32 8.71 -0.89
N GLU A 21 37.44 7.54 -0.25
CA GLU A 21 38.73 6.87 -0.04
C GLU A 21 39.32 6.41 -1.37
N GLU A 22 38.46 5.94 -2.27
CA GLU A 22 38.82 5.63 -3.64
C GLU A 22 39.42 6.83 -4.38
N VAL A 23 38.79 7.99 -4.27
CA VAL A 23 39.24 9.20 -4.96
C VAL A 23 40.60 9.64 -4.44
N GLU A 24 40.79 9.63 -3.12
CA GLU A 24 42.07 9.96 -2.50
C GLU A 24 43.17 8.98 -2.92
N ARG A 25 42.86 7.68 -2.94
CA ARG A 25 43.78 6.63 -3.43
C ARG A 25 44.19 6.88 -4.89
N ILE A 26 43.25 7.23 -5.76
CA ILE A 26 43.52 7.52 -7.18
C ILE A 26 44.37 8.79 -7.34
N CYS A 27 44.06 9.86 -6.60
CA CYS A 27 44.87 11.08 -6.59
C CYS A 27 46.32 10.79 -6.18
N ARG A 28 46.53 10.03 -5.09
CA ARG A 28 47.86 9.65 -4.60
C ARG A 28 48.59 8.80 -5.63
N ALA A 29 47.95 7.77 -6.18
CA ALA A 29 48.54 6.88 -7.18
C ALA A 29 49.00 7.64 -8.44
N ARG A 30 48.23 8.65 -8.87
CA ARG A 30 48.55 9.48 -10.04
C ARG A 30 49.40 10.71 -9.74
N ARG A 31 49.79 10.91 -8.47
CA ARG A 31 50.53 12.11 -8.01
C ARG A 31 49.84 13.43 -8.36
N ILE A 32 48.49 13.42 -8.40
CA ILE A 32 47.66 14.59 -8.65
C ILE A 32 47.16 15.10 -7.29
N PRO A 33 47.40 16.36 -6.93
CA PRO A 33 46.84 16.93 -5.71
C PRO A 33 45.31 16.98 -5.82
N CYS A 34 44.58 16.24 -4.96
CA CYS A 34 43.11 16.23 -4.97
C CYS A 34 42.47 17.62 -4.77
N ASN A 35 43.20 18.56 -4.17
CA ASN A 35 42.79 19.97 -4.00
C ASN A 35 42.97 20.82 -5.28
N SER A 36 43.68 20.32 -6.29
CA SER A 36 43.83 20.99 -7.58
C SER A 36 42.63 20.80 -8.50
N ILE A 37 41.70 19.91 -8.13
CA ILE A 37 40.46 19.65 -8.85
C ILE A 37 39.50 20.83 -8.61
N ARG A 38 38.96 21.39 -9.69
CA ARG A 38 37.92 22.41 -9.69
C ARG A 38 36.68 21.87 -10.38
N LEU A 39 35.53 22.02 -9.72
CA LEU A 39 34.22 21.69 -10.23
C LEU A 39 33.47 22.97 -10.60
N ILE A 40 32.84 22.97 -11.76
CA ILE A 40 31.98 24.06 -12.22
C ILE A 40 30.70 23.42 -12.73
N ASP A 41 29.56 23.79 -12.15
CA ASP A 41 28.27 23.44 -12.74
C ASP A 41 28.06 24.26 -14.01
N VAL A 42 28.15 23.60 -15.16
CA VAL A 42 28.03 24.23 -16.48
C VAL A 42 26.57 24.61 -16.75
N GLY A 43 25.61 23.86 -16.18
CA GLY A 43 24.18 24.15 -16.34
C GLY A 43 23.68 25.31 -15.46
N GLY A 44 24.44 25.70 -14.43
CA GLY A 44 24.03 26.74 -13.49
C GLY A 44 22.80 26.39 -12.65
N HIS A 45 22.46 25.10 -12.53
CA HIS A 45 21.30 24.59 -11.82
C HIS A 45 21.59 24.47 -10.32
N THR A 46 21.70 25.62 -9.66
CA THR A 46 21.94 25.71 -8.21
C THR A 46 20.82 25.10 -7.35
N ASP A 47 19.65 24.86 -7.94
CA ASP A 47 18.52 24.18 -7.32
C ASP A 47 18.59 22.64 -7.42
N LEU A 48 19.45 22.09 -8.28
CA LEU A 48 19.68 20.64 -8.42
C LEU A 48 20.85 20.15 -7.58
N LEU A 49 21.97 20.87 -7.60
CA LEU A 49 23.19 20.49 -6.87
C LEU A 49 24.02 21.70 -6.49
N SER A 50 25.04 21.48 -5.66
CA SER A 50 26.10 22.47 -5.42
C SER A 50 27.48 21.81 -5.46
N THR A 51 28.49 22.58 -5.86
CA THR A 51 29.89 22.19 -5.78
C THR A 51 30.48 22.71 -4.47
N ASP A 52 31.15 21.84 -3.73
CA ASP A 52 31.79 22.15 -2.45
C ASP A 52 33.30 22.05 -2.57
N HIS A 53 33.94 23.22 -2.56
CA HIS A 53 35.39 23.40 -2.62
C HIS A 53 36.03 23.58 -1.24
N SER A 54 35.26 23.53 -0.15
CA SER A 54 35.78 23.68 1.22
C SER A 54 36.46 22.40 1.74
N SER A 55 36.21 21.27 1.09
CA SER A 55 36.75 19.96 1.46
C SER A 55 37.61 19.38 0.33
N VAL A 56 38.57 18.54 0.71
CA VAL A 56 39.43 17.80 -0.21
C VAL A 56 39.17 16.30 0.02
N PRO A 57 38.82 15.53 -1.02
CA PRO A 57 38.56 15.94 -2.41
C PRO A 57 37.31 16.82 -2.57
N VAL A 58 37.34 17.72 -3.56
CA VAL A 58 36.20 18.57 -3.93
C VAL A 58 35.03 17.68 -4.35
N ARG A 59 33.82 18.03 -3.92
CA ARG A 59 32.64 17.19 -4.06
C ARG A 59 31.43 17.92 -4.63
N ILE A 60 30.60 17.17 -5.33
CA ILE A 60 29.24 17.53 -5.72
C ILE A 60 28.33 17.03 -4.61
N ARG A 61 27.46 17.90 -4.13
CA ARG A 61 26.54 17.62 -3.02
C ARG A 61 25.14 18.16 -3.35
N PRO A 62 24.14 17.91 -2.49
CA PRO A 62 22.85 18.56 -2.60
C PRO A 62 22.94 20.10 -2.70
N PRO A 63 21.86 20.76 -3.14
CA PRO A 63 21.80 22.22 -3.20
C PRO A 63 22.23 22.88 -1.88
N SER A 64 22.82 24.07 -1.97
CA SER A 64 23.31 24.79 -0.80
C SER A 64 22.22 24.95 0.27
N GLY A 65 22.54 24.62 1.52
CA GLY A 65 21.59 24.66 2.64
C GLY A 65 20.62 23.47 2.71
N LYS A 66 20.76 22.46 1.84
CA LYS A 66 19.98 21.22 1.89
C LYS A 66 20.85 20.03 2.31
N SER A 67 20.27 19.13 3.10
CA SER A 67 20.90 17.87 3.52
C SER A 67 20.73 16.74 2.51
N SER A 68 19.78 16.87 1.58
CA SER A 68 19.46 15.88 0.55
C SER A 68 19.03 16.53 -0.77
N TYR A 69 19.13 15.78 -1.87
CA TYR A 69 18.61 16.22 -3.17
C TYR A 69 17.09 16.29 -3.11
N THR A 70 16.52 17.44 -3.47
CA THR A 70 15.06 17.68 -3.39
C THR A 70 14.37 17.66 -4.74
N ARG A 71 15.13 17.79 -5.83
CA ARG A 71 14.62 17.84 -7.21
C ARG A 71 15.33 16.80 -8.07
N TYR A 72 14.59 16.20 -8.99
CA TYR A 72 15.15 15.33 -10.03
C TYR A 72 15.46 16.14 -11.29
N GLY A 73 16.43 15.65 -12.06
CA GLY A 73 16.88 16.29 -13.30
C GLY A 73 18.29 15.88 -13.67
N SER A 74 18.81 16.51 -14.72
CA SER A 74 20.15 16.29 -15.26
C SER A 74 20.88 17.62 -15.40
N THR A 75 22.15 17.67 -15.01
CA THR A 75 23.04 18.81 -15.30
C THR A 75 24.44 18.31 -15.63
N MET A 76 25.25 19.17 -16.22
CA MET A 76 26.64 18.90 -16.57
C MET A 76 27.58 19.64 -15.63
N VAL A 77 28.49 18.91 -15.00
CA VAL A 77 29.55 19.47 -14.15
C VAL A 77 30.88 19.30 -14.86
N SER A 78 31.57 20.41 -15.14
CA SER A 78 32.94 20.40 -15.62
C SER A 78 33.90 20.15 -14.45
N CYS A 79 34.70 19.11 -14.58
CA CYS A 79 35.82 18.80 -13.72
C CYS A 79 37.10 19.20 -14.43
N SER A 80 37.86 20.10 -13.82
CA SER A 80 39.17 20.50 -14.34
C SER A 80 40.26 20.42 -13.29
N TYR A 81 41.49 20.12 -13.71
CA TYR A 81 42.66 20.17 -12.85
C TYR A 81 43.89 20.60 -13.65
N VAL A 82 44.87 21.16 -12.95
CA VAL A 82 46.14 21.60 -13.53
C VAL A 82 47.20 20.54 -13.26
N VAL A 83 47.80 19.99 -14.31
CA VAL A 83 48.96 19.09 -14.18
C VAL A 83 50.22 19.90 -13.88
N LYS A 84 51.17 19.29 -13.16
CA LYS A 84 52.43 19.94 -12.77
C LYS A 84 53.25 20.49 -13.96
N SER A 85 53.05 19.97 -15.17
CA SER A 85 53.66 20.46 -16.41
C SER A 85 53.01 21.73 -16.97
N GLY A 86 52.03 22.32 -16.29
CA GLY A 86 51.34 23.55 -16.71
C GLY A 86 50.12 23.34 -17.60
N GLY A 87 49.83 22.09 -18.01
CA GLY A 87 48.62 21.77 -18.76
C GLY A 87 47.34 21.80 -17.90
N LYS A 88 46.22 22.20 -18.48
CA LYS A 88 44.88 22.05 -17.89
C LYS A 88 44.17 20.87 -18.52
N VAL A 89 43.67 19.94 -17.71
CA VAL A 89 42.79 18.86 -18.17
C VAL A 89 41.37 19.22 -17.74
N GLU A 90 40.42 19.11 -18.67
CA GLU A 90 39.01 19.41 -18.43
C GLU A 90 38.12 18.29 -18.99
N ARG A 91 37.15 17.84 -18.20
CA ARG A 91 36.22 16.75 -18.52
C ARG A 91 34.84 17.06 -17.96
N ASN A 92 33.82 16.79 -18.76
CA ASN A 92 32.43 17.01 -18.36
C ASN A 92 31.81 15.72 -17.82
N LEU A 93 31.12 15.83 -16.69
CA LEU A 93 30.36 14.76 -16.06
C LEU A 93 28.88 15.13 -16.09
N THR A 94 28.05 14.24 -16.62
CA THR A 94 26.60 14.41 -16.55
C THR A 94 26.08 13.81 -15.25
N VAL A 95 25.59 14.66 -14.36
CA VAL A 95 24.99 14.26 -13.08
C VAL A 95 23.48 14.15 -13.27
N ARG A 96 22.92 12.97 -13.00
CA ARG A 96 21.49 12.69 -13.08
C ARG A 96 20.94 12.36 -11.71
N ILE A 97 19.98 13.15 -11.26
CA ILE A 97 19.27 12.93 -10.00
C ILE A 97 17.93 12.30 -10.35
N LEU A 98 17.82 10.98 -10.13
CA LEU A 98 16.57 10.24 -10.34
C LEU A 98 15.51 10.63 -9.29
N PRO A 99 14.21 10.53 -9.61
CA PRO A 99 13.13 10.57 -8.62
C PRO A 99 13.35 9.59 -7.47
N GLU A 100 12.66 9.81 -6.35
CA GLU A 100 12.76 8.95 -5.17
C GLU A 100 12.26 7.53 -5.48
N HIS A 101 11.07 7.47 -6.10
CA HIS A 101 10.42 6.24 -6.54
C HIS A 101 10.12 6.34 -8.05
N PRO A 102 11.11 6.15 -8.93
CA PRO A 102 10.86 6.14 -10.36
C PRO A 102 9.96 4.94 -10.66
N ASN A 103 8.72 5.21 -11.08
CA ASN A 103 7.77 4.17 -11.42
C ASN A 103 7.43 4.25 -12.90
N GLY A 104 7.58 3.13 -13.61
CA GLY A 104 7.22 3.03 -15.02
C GLY A 104 5.71 3.01 -15.27
N THR A 105 5.28 3.72 -16.31
CA THR A 105 3.89 3.74 -16.82
C THR A 105 3.86 3.42 -18.32
N LEU A 106 2.74 2.84 -18.76
CA LEU A 106 2.40 2.66 -20.18
C LEU A 106 1.30 3.60 -20.67
N ASN A 107 0.57 4.24 -19.77
CA ASN A 107 -0.62 5.04 -20.08
C ASN A 107 -0.51 6.50 -19.62
N GLY A 108 0.59 6.85 -18.97
CA GLY A 108 0.87 8.20 -18.48
C GLY A 108 0.24 8.53 -17.12
N ASN A 109 -0.58 7.66 -16.55
CA ASN A 109 -1.38 7.97 -15.35
C ASN A 109 -1.06 7.04 -14.18
N ASP A 110 -0.95 5.75 -14.45
CA ASP A 110 -0.73 4.74 -13.42
C ASP A 110 0.41 3.79 -13.79
N THR A 111 0.79 2.98 -12.81
CA THR A 111 1.85 1.99 -12.92
C THR A 111 1.26 0.58 -13.07
N GLY A 112 -0.03 0.47 -13.40
CA GLY A 112 -0.75 -0.79 -13.44
C GLY A 112 -0.51 -1.58 -14.72
N HIS A 113 -1.03 -2.81 -14.73
CA HIS A 113 -1.27 -3.54 -15.96
C HIS A 113 -2.35 -2.85 -16.78
N GLN A 114 -2.22 -2.89 -18.10
CA GLN A 114 -3.11 -2.18 -19.00
C GLN A 114 -4.14 -3.11 -19.60
N THR A 115 -5.32 -2.57 -19.91
CA THR A 115 -6.38 -3.29 -20.62
C THR A 115 -6.85 -2.45 -21.80
N VAL A 116 -7.06 -3.10 -22.94
CA VAL A 116 -7.59 -2.51 -24.16
C VAL A 116 -8.60 -3.47 -24.78
N LEU A 117 -9.58 -2.95 -25.51
CA LEU A 117 -10.59 -3.77 -26.18
C LEU A 117 -10.19 -4.04 -27.64
N VAL A 118 -10.60 -5.20 -28.17
CA VAL A 118 -10.55 -5.48 -29.60
C VAL A 118 -11.30 -4.40 -30.37
N GLY A 119 -10.73 -3.93 -31.48
CA GLY A 119 -11.27 -2.84 -32.30
C GLY A 119 -10.82 -1.43 -31.88
N GLN A 120 -10.11 -1.28 -30.76
CA GLN A 120 -9.50 0.00 -30.37
C GLN A 120 -8.12 0.19 -31.01
N ASP A 121 -7.70 1.45 -31.16
CA ASP A 121 -6.43 1.88 -31.75
C ASP A 121 -5.45 2.47 -30.71
N ARG A 122 -5.81 2.39 -29.42
CA ARG A 122 -5.09 3.07 -28.34
C ARG A 122 -3.61 2.65 -28.25
N PRO A 123 -2.65 3.60 -28.41
CA PRO A 123 -1.24 3.31 -28.20
C PRO A 123 -0.87 3.38 -26.71
N PHE A 124 0.20 2.66 -26.36
CA PHE A 124 0.87 2.72 -25.06
C PHE A 124 2.24 3.37 -25.20
N MET A 125 2.70 4.09 -24.20
CA MET A 125 3.99 4.78 -24.23
C MET A 125 4.77 4.47 -22.96
N CYS A 126 6.01 4.00 -23.11
CA CYS A 126 6.92 3.83 -22.00
C CYS A 126 7.29 5.20 -21.42
N ASP A 127 6.99 5.42 -20.15
CA ASP A 127 7.35 6.66 -19.46
C ASP A 127 7.55 6.45 -17.95
N LEU A 128 7.96 7.50 -17.23
CA LEU A 128 8.01 7.55 -15.78
C LEU A 128 6.81 8.31 -15.20
N VAL A 129 6.45 7.99 -13.96
CA VAL A 129 5.60 8.84 -13.12
C VAL A 129 6.50 9.54 -12.09
N PRO A 130 6.51 10.89 -12.03
CA PRO A 130 5.73 11.83 -12.84
C PRO A 130 6.26 11.97 -14.29
N LEU A 131 5.39 12.35 -15.24
CA LEU A 131 5.66 12.34 -16.69
C LEU A 131 6.77 13.29 -17.15
N ASP A 132 7.06 14.34 -16.38
CA ASP A 132 8.16 15.25 -16.67
C ASP A 132 9.52 14.70 -16.23
N ALA A 133 9.57 13.57 -15.51
CA ALA A 133 10.82 13.00 -15.03
C ALA A 133 11.71 12.48 -16.16
N ALA A 134 11.17 11.75 -17.14
CA ALA A 134 11.97 11.21 -18.23
C ALA A 134 12.60 12.32 -19.09
N ASP A 135 11.81 13.35 -19.43
CA ASP A 135 12.27 14.50 -20.21
C ASP A 135 13.40 15.27 -19.50
N ARG A 136 13.35 15.39 -18.17
CA ARG A 136 14.39 16.09 -17.38
C ARG A 136 15.67 15.28 -17.16
N LEU A 137 15.65 13.97 -17.41
CA LEU A 137 16.80 13.09 -17.17
C LEU A 137 17.71 12.95 -18.41
N ASP A 138 17.32 13.52 -19.55
CA ASP A 138 18.06 13.44 -20.81
C ASP A 138 18.45 11.98 -21.13
N GLY A 139 17.42 11.14 -21.29
CA GLY A 139 17.54 9.72 -21.60
C GLY A 139 16.62 9.31 -22.75
N LYS A 140 16.78 8.07 -23.21
CA LYS A 140 16.01 7.49 -24.32
C LYS A 140 15.34 6.20 -23.88
N TRP A 141 14.08 6.04 -24.29
CA TRP A 141 13.30 4.84 -24.11
C TRP A 141 13.49 3.87 -25.27
N THR A 142 13.54 2.58 -24.92
CA THR A 142 13.40 1.45 -25.84
C THR A 142 12.34 0.52 -25.26
N ALA A 143 11.65 -0.23 -26.13
CA ALA A 143 10.65 -1.19 -25.69
C ALA A 143 10.76 -2.47 -26.49
N ASN A 144 10.58 -3.60 -25.81
CA ASN A 144 10.46 -4.92 -26.40
C ASN A 144 9.13 -5.53 -25.99
N VAL A 145 8.48 -6.24 -26.90
CA VAL A 145 7.19 -6.88 -26.64
C VAL A 145 7.33 -8.39 -26.74
N TYR A 146 6.75 -9.10 -25.77
CA TYR A 146 6.76 -10.54 -25.67
C TYR A 146 5.34 -11.08 -25.49
N GLY A 147 5.12 -12.35 -25.83
CA GLY A 147 3.87 -13.06 -25.58
C GLY A 147 3.19 -13.57 -26.86
N PRO A 148 2.08 -14.31 -26.71
CA PRO A 148 1.42 -15.03 -27.80
C PRO A 148 0.79 -14.13 -28.87
N VAL A 149 0.52 -12.87 -28.54
CA VAL A 149 -0.07 -11.87 -29.44
C VAL A 149 0.84 -10.66 -29.66
N ALA A 150 2.15 -10.83 -29.49
CA ALA A 150 3.13 -9.76 -29.67
C ALA A 150 3.20 -9.26 -31.13
N ASP A 151 2.80 -10.09 -32.09
CA ASP A 151 2.72 -9.78 -33.51
C ASP A 151 1.60 -8.79 -33.88
N LEU A 152 0.63 -8.56 -32.98
CA LEU A 152 -0.45 -7.58 -33.16
C LEU A 152 0.02 -6.13 -33.01
N VAL A 153 1.21 -5.91 -32.44
CA VAL A 153 1.72 -4.57 -32.14
C VAL A 153 3.04 -4.30 -32.85
N VAL A 154 3.35 -3.03 -33.00
CA VAL A 154 4.63 -2.51 -33.48
C VAL A 154 5.15 -1.53 -32.42
N VAL A 155 6.47 -1.57 -32.21
CA VAL A 155 7.15 -0.59 -31.37
C VAL A 155 7.72 0.50 -32.28
N ASP A 156 7.19 1.71 -32.15
CA ASP A 156 7.78 2.93 -32.73
C ASP A 156 8.70 3.58 -31.70
N VAL A 157 9.96 3.78 -32.08
CA VAL A 157 10.93 4.51 -31.26
C VAL A 157 11.29 5.80 -31.98
N SER A 158 10.61 6.87 -31.62
CA SER A 158 10.77 8.19 -32.23
C SER A 158 11.06 9.24 -31.15
N ASN A 159 12.02 10.13 -31.43
CA ASN A 159 12.43 11.23 -30.53
C ASN A 159 12.79 10.78 -29.09
N GLY A 160 13.41 9.61 -28.93
CA GLY A 160 13.79 9.08 -27.62
C GLY A 160 12.62 8.56 -26.78
N ARG A 161 11.42 8.46 -27.36
CA ARG A 161 10.24 7.84 -26.74
C ARG A 161 9.95 6.51 -27.40
N ALA A 162 9.43 5.55 -26.63
CA ALA A 162 9.02 4.25 -27.15
C ALA A 162 7.51 4.10 -27.04
N ARG A 163 6.85 3.91 -28.17
CA ARG A 163 5.40 3.77 -28.31
C ARG A 163 5.07 2.37 -28.82
N VAL A 164 4.20 1.67 -28.12
CA VAL A 164 3.64 0.39 -28.52
C VAL A 164 2.26 0.64 -29.09
N MET A 165 2.10 0.45 -30.39
CA MET A 165 0.86 0.71 -31.12
C MET A 165 0.38 -0.55 -31.84
N PRO A 166 -0.93 -0.69 -32.12
CA PRO A 166 -1.41 -1.77 -32.98
C PRO A 166 -0.76 -1.67 -34.36
N ARG A 167 -0.54 -2.82 -35.00
CA ARG A 167 0.03 -2.88 -36.35
C ARG A 167 -0.91 -2.22 -37.36
N ASP A 168 -0.34 -1.42 -38.24
CA ASP A 168 -1.02 -0.78 -39.37
C ASP A 168 -0.53 -1.39 -40.70
N PRO A 169 -1.41 -1.95 -41.55
CA PRO A 169 -2.85 -2.17 -41.35
C PRO A 169 -3.17 -3.34 -40.37
N PRO A 170 -4.31 -3.30 -39.66
CA PRO A 170 -5.45 -2.39 -39.85
C PRO A 170 -5.47 -1.15 -38.94
N GLY A 171 -4.48 -0.98 -38.06
CA GLY A 171 -4.41 0.15 -37.12
C GLY A 171 -5.20 -0.04 -35.81
N PHE A 172 -5.70 -1.24 -35.54
CA PHE A 172 -6.41 -1.59 -34.29
C PHE A 172 -6.13 -3.02 -33.84
N TYR A 173 -6.39 -3.32 -32.56
CA TYR A 173 -6.21 -4.66 -31.99
C TYR A 173 -7.26 -5.64 -32.53
N GLN A 174 -6.84 -6.72 -33.22
CA GLN A 174 -7.75 -7.63 -33.94
C GLN A 174 -8.20 -8.86 -33.14
N SER A 175 -7.41 -9.33 -32.17
CA SER A 175 -7.71 -10.55 -31.42
C SER A 175 -7.44 -10.38 -29.93
N VAL A 176 -8.11 -11.23 -29.14
CA VAL A 176 -7.95 -11.27 -27.69
C VAL A 176 -6.63 -11.93 -27.30
N GLY A 177 -6.03 -11.47 -26.20
CA GLY A 177 -4.78 -12.05 -25.73
C GLY A 177 -4.08 -11.18 -24.70
N GLN A 178 -2.87 -11.60 -24.33
CA GLN A 178 -2.01 -10.86 -23.43
C GLN A 178 -0.62 -10.74 -24.04
N LEU A 179 -0.04 -9.55 -23.92
CA LEU A 179 1.34 -9.28 -24.27
C LEU A 179 2.04 -8.60 -23.10
N GLN A 180 3.34 -8.79 -22.99
CA GLN A 180 4.19 -8.15 -21.99
C GLN A 180 5.09 -7.14 -22.69
N VAL A 181 5.05 -5.89 -22.22
CA VAL A 181 5.92 -4.82 -22.69
C VAL A 181 7.04 -4.64 -21.67
N HIS A 182 8.27 -4.80 -22.13
CA HIS A 182 9.49 -4.50 -21.39
C HIS A 182 10.04 -3.16 -21.86
N CYS A 183 9.99 -2.15 -20.99
CA CYS A 183 10.48 -0.81 -21.27
C CYS A 183 11.85 -0.61 -20.60
N VAL A 184 12.82 -0.07 -21.33
CA VAL A 184 14.17 0.22 -20.82
C VAL A 184 14.53 1.68 -21.11
N PHE A 185 14.81 2.44 -20.07
CA PHE A 185 15.28 3.82 -20.11
C PHE A 185 16.80 3.86 -19.99
N THR A 186 17.45 4.40 -21.01
CA THR A 186 18.92 4.43 -21.13
C THR A 186 19.45 5.85 -21.22
N THR A 187 20.68 6.06 -20.77
CA THR A 187 21.44 7.28 -21.08
C THR A 187 21.77 7.34 -22.58
N PRO A 188 22.15 8.51 -23.12
CA PRO A 188 22.65 8.62 -24.50
C PRO A 188 23.85 7.71 -24.79
N ASN A 189 24.59 7.31 -23.75
CA ASN A 189 25.74 6.41 -23.83
C ASN A 189 25.35 4.92 -23.70
N GLY A 190 24.07 4.59 -23.59
CA GLY A 190 23.56 3.21 -23.51
C GLY A 190 23.54 2.58 -22.12
N THR A 191 23.84 3.34 -21.05
CA THR A 191 23.73 2.84 -19.67
C THR A 191 22.27 2.78 -19.26
N ILE A 192 21.81 1.64 -18.73
CA ILE A 192 20.44 1.48 -18.23
C ILE A 192 20.28 2.30 -16.95
N LEU A 193 19.31 3.23 -16.96
CA LEU A 193 18.93 4.03 -15.79
C LEU A 193 17.74 3.41 -15.04
N TYR A 194 16.80 2.83 -15.79
CA TYR A 194 15.57 2.23 -15.25
C TYR A 194 14.97 1.26 -16.27
N ASP A 195 14.37 0.18 -15.80
CA ASP A 195 13.66 -0.80 -16.60
C ASP A 195 12.41 -1.30 -15.86
N PHE A 196 11.38 -1.67 -16.62
CA PHE A 196 10.17 -2.23 -16.04
C PHE A 196 9.38 -3.09 -17.05
N ASN A 197 8.57 -4.00 -16.50
CA ASN A 197 7.71 -4.90 -17.27
C ASN A 197 6.24 -4.67 -16.95
N ARG A 198 5.38 -4.55 -17.98
CA ARG A 198 3.92 -4.47 -17.81
C ARG A 198 3.18 -5.33 -18.81
N THR A 199 2.20 -6.07 -18.31
CA THR A 199 1.22 -6.79 -19.14
C THR A 199 0.15 -5.85 -19.68
N VAL A 200 -0.15 -5.99 -20.98
CA VAL A 200 -1.30 -5.42 -21.66
C VAL A 200 -2.25 -6.58 -21.99
N THR A 201 -3.49 -6.49 -21.52
CA THR A 201 -4.55 -7.47 -21.80
C THR A 201 -5.50 -6.92 -22.85
N ILE A 202 -5.61 -7.59 -23.99
CA ILE A 202 -6.58 -7.29 -25.03
C ILE A 202 -7.82 -8.15 -24.76
N ARG A 203 -8.94 -7.52 -24.40
CA ARG A 203 -10.21 -8.20 -24.12
C ARG A 203 -11.16 -8.08 -25.30
N GLY A 204 -11.94 -9.13 -25.53
CA GLY A 204 -13.04 -9.08 -26.49
C GLY A 204 -14.15 -8.21 -25.95
N ASP A 205 -14.75 -7.38 -26.79
CA ASP A 205 -15.97 -6.70 -26.42
C ASP A 205 -17.16 -7.66 -26.60
N ILE A 206 -17.86 -7.95 -25.50
CA ILE A 206 -19.05 -8.80 -25.50
C ILE A 206 -20.20 -8.08 -26.24
N SER A 207 -20.10 -6.76 -26.45
CA SER A 207 -21.10 -5.98 -27.19
C SER A 207 -21.23 -6.42 -28.66
N MET A 208 -20.14 -6.89 -29.30
CA MET A 208 -20.19 -7.41 -30.69
C MET A 208 -20.88 -8.77 -30.81
N ILE A 209 -20.96 -9.55 -29.72
CA ILE A 209 -21.71 -10.81 -29.71
C ILE A 209 -23.22 -10.50 -29.60
N ILE A 210 -23.59 -9.42 -28.90
CA ILE A 210 -24.99 -9.01 -28.74
C ILE A 210 -25.52 -8.33 -30.01
N SER A 211 -24.72 -7.55 -30.75
CA SER A 211 -25.15 -6.95 -32.02
C SER A 211 -25.23 -7.93 -33.20
N ARG A 212 -24.71 -9.16 -33.06
CA ARG A 212 -24.95 -10.25 -34.02
C ARG A 212 -26.20 -11.09 -33.70
N LEU A 213 -26.83 -10.83 -32.56
CA LEU A 213 -28.18 -11.26 -32.24
C LEU A 213 -29.17 -10.14 -32.61
N ASP A 214 -29.02 -9.55 -33.80
CA ASP A 214 -30.16 -8.91 -34.45
C ASP A 214 -31.16 -10.02 -34.74
N PHE A 215 -32.13 -10.09 -33.83
CA PHE A 215 -33.26 -10.99 -33.80
C PHE A 215 -34.11 -10.70 -35.04
N ARG A 216 -33.72 -11.34 -36.14
CA ARG A 216 -34.46 -11.41 -37.39
C ARG A 216 -35.83 -12.03 -37.11
N ASP A 217 -36.84 -11.19 -37.23
CA ASP A 217 -38.25 -11.46 -37.50
C ASP A 217 -38.74 -12.89 -37.29
N SER A 218 -39.44 -13.12 -36.18
CA SER A 218 -40.64 -13.96 -36.18
C SER A 218 -41.43 -13.83 -34.88
N ALA A 219 -42.60 -13.20 -34.99
CA ALA A 219 -43.83 -13.52 -34.27
C ALA A 219 -43.70 -13.97 -32.80
N PHE A 220 -43.43 -13.04 -31.88
CA PHE A 220 -43.79 -13.24 -30.46
C PHE A 220 -44.64 -12.06 -29.99
N SER A 221 -45.83 -12.39 -29.49
CA SER A 221 -46.80 -11.40 -29.04
C SER A 221 -46.21 -10.54 -27.91
N PRO A 222 -46.52 -9.23 -27.86
CA PRO A 222 -45.84 -8.26 -26.99
C PRO A 222 -46.14 -8.42 -25.49
N VAL A 223 -46.81 -9.50 -25.07
CA VAL A 223 -47.32 -9.67 -23.70
C VAL A 223 -46.46 -10.64 -22.87
N TRP A 224 -45.71 -11.55 -23.49
CA TRP A 224 -44.99 -12.60 -22.75
C TRP A 224 -43.67 -12.14 -22.11
N TRP A 225 -43.11 -11.02 -22.56
CA TRP A 225 -41.87 -10.44 -22.01
C TRP A 225 -42.08 -9.66 -20.72
N ILE A 226 -43.31 -9.22 -20.44
CA ILE A 226 -43.66 -8.46 -19.24
C ILE A 226 -43.36 -9.25 -17.95
N PRO A 227 -43.82 -10.50 -17.77
CA PRO A 227 -43.47 -11.28 -16.57
C PRO A 227 -41.97 -11.56 -16.46
N LEU A 228 -41.27 -11.78 -17.58
CA LEU A 228 -39.82 -11.97 -17.59
C LEU A 228 -39.08 -10.71 -17.08
N MET A 229 -39.49 -9.52 -17.56
CA MET A 229 -38.92 -8.25 -17.15
C MET A 229 -39.23 -7.93 -15.68
N ILE A 230 -40.41 -8.30 -15.18
CA ILE A 230 -40.77 -8.17 -13.77
C ILE A 230 -39.86 -9.06 -12.90
N VAL A 231 -39.69 -10.33 -13.25
CA VAL A 231 -38.81 -11.24 -12.51
C VAL A 231 -37.36 -10.75 -12.51
N TRP A 232 -36.87 -10.29 -13.67
CA TRP A 232 -35.53 -9.73 -13.79
C TRP A 232 -35.35 -8.46 -12.96
N PHE A 233 -36.35 -7.57 -12.94
CA PHE A 233 -36.33 -6.36 -12.11
C PHE A 233 -36.32 -6.69 -10.62
N LEU A 234 -37.10 -7.68 -10.17
CA LEU A 234 -37.10 -8.13 -8.78
C LEU A 234 -35.75 -8.74 -8.36
N LEU A 235 -35.11 -9.49 -9.27
CA LEU A 235 -33.75 -10.00 -9.04
C LEU A 235 -32.74 -8.86 -8.88
N LEU A 236 -32.77 -7.85 -9.76
CA LEU A 236 -31.90 -6.69 -9.64
C LEU A 236 -32.14 -5.92 -8.34
N LEU A 237 -33.40 -5.70 -7.97
CA LEU A 237 -33.74 -5.02 -6.72
C LEU A 237 -33.22 -5.80 -5.50
N GLY A 238 -33.38 -7.13 -5.50
CA GLY A 238 -32.84 -8.00 -4.45
C GLY A 238 -31.31 -7.95 -4.36
N THR A 239 -30.61 -7.95 -5.51
CA THR A 239 -29.15 -7.80 -5.52
C THR A 239 -28.68 -6.44 -5.01
N ALA A 240 -29.40 -5.36 -5.34
CA ALA A 240 -29.07 -4.02 -4.85
C ALA A 240 -29.26 -3.91 -3.33
N VAL A 241 -30.34 -4.47 -2.79
CA VAL A 241 -30.62 -4.49 -1.34
C VAL A 241 -29.57 -5.30 -0.59
N THR A 242 -29.21 -6.49 -1.08
CA THR A 242 -28.20 -7.35 -0.44
C THR A 242 -26.81 -6.70 -0.45
N ILE A 243 -26.42 -6.06 -1.56
CA ILE A 243 -25.18 -5.26 -1.63
C ILE A 243 -25.22 -4.09 -0.65
N GLY A 244 -26.36 -3.40 -0.53
CA GLY A 244 -26.56 -2.33 0.45
C GLY A 244 -26.38 -2.81 1.89
N GLN A 245 -26.97 -3.95 2.24
CA GLN A 245 -26.85 -4.56 3.57
C GLN A 245 -25.41 -5.00 3.86
N LEU A 246 -24.72 -5.60 2.89
CA LEU A 246 -23.30 -5.98 3.01
C LEU A 246 -22.40 -4.76 3.23
N CYS A 247 -22.65 -3.67 2.50
CA CYS A 247 -21.93 -2.42 2.68
C CYS A 247 -22.18 -1.79 4.06
N SER A 248 -23.42 -1.85 4.58
CA SER A 248 -23.75 -1.38 5.93
C SER A 248 -23.05 -2.21 7.00
N SER A 249 -23.15 -3.54 6.93
CA SER A 249 -22.51 -4.44 7.88
C SER A 249 -20.99 -4.28 7.88
N ARG A 250 -20.37 -4.10 6.70
CA ARG A 250 -18.93 -3.83 6.61
C ARG A 250 -18.56 -2.51 7.27
N ARG A 251 -19.39 -1.48 7.14
CA ARG A 251 -19.18 -0.18 7.78
C ARG A 251 -19.24 -0.29 9.30
N ASP A 252 -20.25 -0.99 9.84
CA ASP A 252 -20.41 -1.20 11.28
C ASP A 252 -19.23 -1.98 11.87
N TRP A 253 -18.71 -2.98 11.13
CA TRP A 253 -17.54 -3.75 11.54
C TRP A 253 -16.26 -2.90 11.61
N VAL A 254 -16.09 -1.95 10.67
CA VAL A 254 -14.94 -1.03 10.67
C VAL A 254 -15.02 -0.06 11.85
N TYR A 255 -16.21 0.48 12.16
CA TYR A 255 -16.38 1.37 13.32
C TYR A 255 -16.14 0.63 14.63
N SER A 256 -16.69 -0.57 14.80
CA SER A 256 -16.45 -1.39 15.99
C SER A 256 -14.96 -1.70 16.21
N ARG A 257 -14.22 -2.01 15.13
CA ARG A 257 -12.78 -2.24 15.21
C ARG A 257 -12.01 -1.00 15.66
N TRP A 258 -12.38 0.17 15.16
CA TRP A 258 -11.75 1.43 15.53
C TRP A 258 -12.03 1.80 16.99
N ASP A 259 -13.26 1.59 17.46
CA ASP A 259 -13.62 1.82 18.87
C ASP A 259 -12.85 0.89 19.82
N VAL A 260 -12.72 -0.40 19.48
CA VAL A 260 -11.91 -1.35 20.27
C VAL A 260 -10.45 -0.93 20.30
N GLN A 261 -9.88 -0.50 19.18
CA GLN A 261 -8.50 -0.02 19.13
C GLN A 261 -8.30 1.25 19.97
N ASN A 262 -9.25 2.18 19.95
CA ASN A 262 -9.20 3.36 20.79
C ASN A 262 -9.35 3.03 22.28
N MET A 263 -10.22 2.09 22.64
CA MET A 263 -10.33 1.65 24.04
C MET A 263 -9.02 1.01 24.51
N LEU A 264 -8.42 0.12 23.70
CA LEU A 264 -7.12 -0.48 24.02
C LEU A 264 -6.03 0.59 24.18
N GLN A 265 -6.00 1.57 23.27
CA GLN A 265 -5.04 2.66 23.32
C GLN A 265 -5.28 3.59 24.52
N MET A 266 -6.53 3.81 24.92
CA MET A 266 -6.85 4.53 26.16
C MET A 266 -6.41 3.75 27.38
N VAL A 267 -6.67 2.44 27.45
CA VAL A 267 -6.27 1.58 28.58
C VAL A 267 -4.74 1.52 28.72
N ASP A 268 -3.99 1.43 27.61
CA ASP A 268 -2.53 1.40 27.64
C ASP A 268 -1.91 2.75 28.04
N ASN A 269 -2.53 3.87 27.66
CA ASN A 269 -1.96 5.21 27.85
C ASN A 269 -2.53 5.97 29.05
N THR A 270 -3.61 5.52 29.66
CA THR A 270 -4.10 6.13 30.91
C THR A 270 -3.45 5.46 32.11
N PRO A 271 -2.61 6.17 32.89
CA PRO A 271 -2.11 5.63 34.13
C PRO A 271 -3.30 5.36 35.06
N LEU A 272 -3.38 4.14 35.59
CA LEU A 272 -4.41 3.75 36.53
C LEU A 272 -4.44 4.75 37.69
N VAL A 273 -5.49 5.57 37.74
CA VAL A 273 -5.70 6.53 38.83
C VAL A 273 -6.03 5.70 40.06
N TYR A 274 -5.12 5.72 41.04
CA TYR A 274 -5.34 5.12 42.35
C TYR A 274 -6.50 5.84 43.02
N TRP A 275 -7.67 5.20 43.01
CA TRP A 275 -8.81 5.67 43.77
C TRP A 275 -8.58 5.33 45.24
N THR A 276 -8.17 6.30 46.04
CA THR A 276 -8.17 6.21 47.49
C THR A 276 -9.54 6.64 48.01
N PRO A 277 -10.42 5.72 48.43
CA PRO A 277 -11.72 6.09 48.95
C PRO A 277 -11.59 6.98 50.18
N SER A 278 -12.24 8.14 50.17
CA SER A 278 -12.25 9.09 51.29
C SER A 278 -13.05 8.61 52.51
N LYS A 279 -13.74 7.47 52.39
CA LYS A 279 -14.51 6.82 53.45
C LYS A 279 -14.18 5.33 53.49
N PRO A 280 -14.12 4.69 54.66
CA PRO A 280 -13.94 3.24 54.75
C PRO A 280 -15.08 2.55 54.00
N ILE A 281 -14.71 1.61 53.13
CA ILE A 281 -15.67 0.84 52.34
C ILE A 281 -16.59 0.11 53.33
N PRO A 282 -17.92 0.28 53.26
CA PRO A 282 -18.84 -0.42 54.14
C PRO A 282 -18.68 -1.93 53.93
N LYS A 283 -18.55 -2.68 55.03
CA LYS A 283 -18.51 -4.15 54.96
C LYS A 283 -19.80 -4.62 54.29
N MET A 284 -19.68 -5.35 53.19
CA MET A 284 -20.83 -6.02 52.59
C MET A 284 -21.49 -6.90 53.64
N PRO A 285 -22.84 -6.89 53.74
CA PRO A 285 -23.53 -7.84 54.60
C PRO A 285 -23.20 -9.25 54.12
N SER A 286 -22.80 -10.13 55.03
CA SER A 286 -22.59 -11.54 54.72
C SER A 286 -23.89 -12.12 54.18
N ILE A 287 -23.85 -12.69 52.97
CA ILE A 287 -24.99 -13.39 52.38
C ILE A 287 -25.40 -14.49 53.37
N PRO A 288 -26.64 -14.50 53.90
CA PRO A 288 -27.09 -15.55 54.80
C PRO A 288 -26.93 -16.90 54.08
N PRO A 289 -26.33 -17.93 54.71
CA PRO A 289 -26.01 -19.18 54.03
C PRO A 289 -27.23 -19.89 53.40
N ASP A 290 -28.45 -19.56 53.83
CA ASP A 290 -29.70 -20.25 53.46
C ASP A 290 -30.76 -19.35 52.77
N LEU A 291 -30.39 -18.17 52.25
CA LEU A 291 -31.39 -17.26 51.63
C LEU A 291 -32.09 -17.89 50.40
N LEU A 292 -31.42 -18.78 49.68
CA LEU A 292 -31.99 -19.49 48.53
C LEU A 292 -32.52 -20.90 48.91
N ASP A 293 -32.07 -21.48 50.02
CA ASP A 293 -32.62 -22.73 50.58
C ASP A 293 -33.98 -22.54 51.26
N THR A 294 -34.29 -21.30 51.63
CA THR A 294 -35.63 -20.89 52.12
C THR A 294 -36.65 -20.72 50.99
N ILE A 295 -36.22 -20.67 49.72
CA ILE A 295 -37.13 -20.71 48.57
C ILE A 295 -37.54 -22.17 48.34
N SER A 296 -38.47 -22.67 49.16
CA SER A 296 -39.12 -23.95 48.90
C SER A 296 -40.04 -23.82 47.67
N LEU A 297 -39.56 -24.29 46.52
CA LEU A 297 -40.37 -24.40 45.32
C LEU A 297 -41.32 -25.59 45.51
N ASP A 298 -42.62 -25.33 45.64
CA ASP A 298 -43.62 -26.41 45.73
C ASP A 298 -43.72 -27.14 44.39
N ARG A 299 -43.28 -28.40 44.38
CA ARG A 299 -43.21 -29.25 43.18
C ARG A 299 -44.59 -29.48 42.56
N ALA A 300 -45.67 -29.34 43.32
CA ALA A 300 -47.03 -29.52 42.81
C ALA A 300 -47.52 -28.35 41.94
N MET A 301 -46.91 -27.16 42.05
CA MET A 301 -47.37 -25.96 41.34
C MET A 301 -46.76 -25.79 39.94
N PHE A 302 -45.74 -26.57 39.59
CA PHE A 302 -45.01 -26.40 38.33
C PHE A 302 -44.94 -27.71 37.55
N SER A 303 -44.97 -27.61 36.23
CA SER A 303 -44.66 -28.75 35.37
C SER A 303 -43.21 -29.23 35.63
N PRO A 304 -42.90 -30.52 35.44
CA PRO A 304 -41.56 -31.05 35.72
C PRO A 304 -40.44 -30.30 34.99
N GLU A 305 -40.69 -29.87 33.75
CA GLU A 305 -39.74 -29.13 32.92
C GLU A 305 -39.52 -27.71 33.45
N THR A 306 -40.58 -27.01 33.80
CA THR A 306 -40.51 -25.64 34.37
C THR A 306 -39.82 -25.65 35.73
N PHE A 307 -40.08 -26.66 36.57
CA PHE A 307 -39.43 -26.82 37.86
C PHE A 307 -37.92 -27.04 37.70
N GLN A 308 -37.52 -27.88 36.74
CA GLN A 308 -36.11 -28.14 36.47
C GLN A 308 -35.39 -26.89 35.94
N GLN A 309 -36.04 -26.11 35.06
CA GLN A 309 -35.51 -24.82 34.62
C GLN A 309 -35.38 -23.83 35.77
N LEU A 310 -36.40 -23.67 36.61
CA LEU A 310 -36.34 -22.75 37.74
C LEU A 310 -35.23 -23.13 38.72
N GLN A 311 -35.08 -24.43 39.02
CA GLN A 311 -34.02 -24.94 39.89
C GLN A 311 -32.63 -24.67 39.29
N SER A 312 -32.47 -24.79 37.97
CA SER A 312 -31.21 -24.46 37.29
C SER A 312 -30.89 -22.96 37.38
N THR A 313 -31.89 -22.10 37.22
CA THR A 313 -31.75 -20.64 37.34
C THR A 313 -31.39 -20.22 38.75
N VAL A 314 -32.06 -20.77 39.77
CA VAL A 314 -31.75 -20.50 41.19
C VAL A 314 -30.31 -20.90 41.53
N ARG A 315 -29.85 -22.07 41.07
CA ARG A 315 -28.45 -22.50 41.24
C ARG A 315 -27.48 -21.54 40.54
N LEU A 316 -27.81 -21.08 39.32
CA LEU A 316 -26.98 -20.15 38.58
C LEU A 316 -26.81 -18.81 39.30
N TYR A 317 -27.89 -18.28 39.87
CA TYR A 317 -27.82 -17.06 40.70
C TYR A 317 -27.01 -17.27 41.98
N HIS A 318 -27.10 -18.43 42.62
CA HIS A 318 -26.29 -18.75 43.80
C HIS A 318 -24.79 -18.78 43.49
N HIS A 319 -24.42 -19.43 42.39
CA HIS A 319 -23.04 -19.49 41.93
C HIS A 319 -22.51 -18.10 41.55
N TYR A 320 -23.33 -17.29 40.89
CA TYR A 320 -22.98 -15.91 40.55
C TYR A 320 -22.74 -15.05 41.79
N ALA A 321 -23.64 -15.10 42.78
CA ALA A 321 -23.50 -14.32 44.02
C ALA A 321 -22.22 -14.68 44.80
N ARG A 322 -21.87 -15.96 44.88
CA ARG A 322 -20.60 -16.43 45.48
C ARG A 322 -19.37 -15.96 44.71
N LEU A 323 -19.46 -15.90 43.38
CA LEU A 323 -18.36 -15.45 42.54
C LEU A 323 -18.12 -13.95 42.67
N VAL A 324 -19.19 -13.15 42.78
CA VAL A 324 -19.12 -11.72 43.08
C VAL A 324 -18.51 -11.47 44.45
N SER A 325 -18.87 -12.23 45.48
CA SER A 325 -18.25 -12.09 46.81
C SER A 325 -16.76 -12.43 46.79
N LEU A 326 -16.36 -13.48 46.06
CA LEU A 326 -14.96 -13.87 45.89
C LEU A 326 -14.15 -12.76 45.19
N TRP A 327 -14.69 -12.18 44.12
CA TRP A 327 -14.04 -11.08 43.41
C TRP A 327 -13.88 -9.84 44.30
N HIS A 328 -14.88 -9.55 45.13
CA HIS A 328 -14.81 -8.46 46.09
C HIS A 328 -13.67 -8.68 47.10
N GLU A 329 -13.52 -9.89 47.64
CA GLU A 329 -12.42 -10.23 48.55
C GLU A 329 -11.05 -10.13 47.87
N LEU A 330 -10.91 -10.68 46.66
CA LEU A 330 -9.66 -10.61 45.89
C LEU A 330 -9.28 -9.16 45.55
N TRP A 331 -10.28 -8.32 45.24
CA TRP A 331 -10.08 -6.89 45.01
C TRP A 331 -9.64 -6.15 46.27
N LEU A 332 -10.27 -6.40 47.41
CA LEU A 332 -9.88 -5.79 48.69
C LEU A 332 -8.50 -6.27 49.17
N ALA A 333 -8.12 -7.52 48.88
CA ALA A 333 -6.80 -8.06 49.17
C ALA A 333 -5.70 -7.58 48.19
N ASN A 334 -6.07 -6.83 47.14
CA ASN A 334 -5.19 -6.37 46.07
C ASN A 334 -4.46 -7.53 45.34
N ASP A 335 -5.07 -8.73 45.32
CA ASP A 335 -4.54 -9.91 44.65
C ASP A 335 -4.91 -9.89 43.16
N ARG A 336 -4.05 -9.22 42.39
CA ARG A 336 -4.24 -9.02 40.95
C ARG A 336 -4.17 -10.33 40.16
N GLN A 337 -3.39 -11.32 40.61
CA GLN A 337 -3.30 -12.62 39.93
C GLN A 337 -4.56 -13.45 40.18
N GLY A 338 -5.07 -13.44 41.42
CA GLY A 338 -6.34 -14.07 41.75
C GLY A 338 -7.51 -13.50 40.93
N LEU A 339 -7.58 -12.17 40.77
CA LEU A 339 -8.61 -11.52 39.95
C LEU A 339 -8.56 -11.97 38.48
N VAL A 340 -7.39 -11.97 37.87
CA VAL A 340 -7.24 -12.38 36.45
C VAL A 340 -7.61 -13.86 36.26
N SER A 341 -7.10 -14.75 37.12
CA SER A 341 -7.45 -16.18 37.06
C SER A 341 -8.94 -16.42 37.29
N SER A 342 -9.56 -15.69 38.21
CA SER A 342 -11.00 -15.79 38.47
C SER A 342 -11.86 -15.22 37.33
N SER A 343 -11.34 -14.27 36.55
CA SER A 343 -11.99 -13.74 35.35
C SER A 343 -12.01 -14.72 34.20
N GLU A 344 -10.96 -15.53 34.05
CA GLU A 344 -10.93 -16.59 33.03
C GLU A 344 -11.95 -17.68 33.37
N LEU A 345 -12.06 -18.06 34.65
CA LEU A 345 -13.09 -19.00 35.12
C LEU A 345 -14.51 -18.47 34.93
N LEU A 346 -14.73 -17.17 35.12
CA LEU A 346 -16.04 -16.54 34.88
C LEU A 346 -16.38 -16.51 33.39
N ILE A 347 -15.42 -16.17 32.53
CA ILE A 347 -15.59 -16.17 31.08
C ILE A 347 -15.94 -17.57 30.59
N ASP A 348 -15.23 -18.60 31.07
CA ASP A 348 -15.50 -20.01 30.73
C ASP A 348 -16.89 -20.46 31.21
N TYR A 349 -17.30 -20.08 32.42
CA TYR A 349 -18.63 -20.33 32.94
C TYR A 349 -19.73 -19.67 32.09
N ILE A 350 -19.54 -18.39 31.72
CA ILE A 350 -20.48 -17.64 30.87
C ILE A 350 -20.57 -18.29 29.48
N GLN A 351 -19.45 -18.67 28.87
CA GLN A 351 -19.45 -19.34 27.57
C GLN A 351 -20.15 -20.70 27.63
N THR A 352 -19.90 -21.47 28.68
CA THR A 352 -20.45 -22.82 28.84
C THR A 352 -21.95 -22.82 29.11
N HIS A 353 -22.49 -21.78 29.76
CA HIS A 353 -23.90 -21.74 30.17
C HIS A 353 -24.76 -20.74 29.39
N MET A 354 -24.20 -19.66 28.86
CA MET A 354 -24.93 -18.68 28.04
C MET A 354 -24.60 -18.78 26.54
N GLY A 355 -23.48 -19.38 26.15
CA GLY A 355 -23.09 -19.54 24.74
C GLY A 355 -23.90 -20.60 23.97
N ARG A 356 -24.66 -21.45 24.66
CA ARG A 356 -25.42 -22.55 24.03
C ARG A 356 -26.72 -22.10 23.34
N ASP A 357 -27.23 -20.91 23.64
CA ASP A 357 -28.49 -20.40 23.09
C ASP A 357 -28.32 -19.43 21.91
N ALA A 358 -27.09 -19.07 21.54
CA ALA A 358 -26.83 -18.21 20.37
C ALA A 358 -26.79 -18.98 19.03
N GLY A 359 -27.08 -20.29 19.04
CA GLY A 359 -26.93 -21.19 17.90
C GLY A 359 -28.12 -22.11 17.65
N LYS A 360 -29.35 -21.66 17.93
CA LYS A 360 -30.58 -22.28 17.42
C LYS A 360 -31.52 -21.26 16.83
#